data_AF-A0A2D8FNE0-F1
#
_entry.id   AF-A0A2D8FNE0-F1
#
_cell.length_a   1.000
_cell.length_b   1.000
_cell.length_c   1.000
_cell.angle_alpha   90.00
_cell.angle_beta   90.00
_cell.angle_gamma   90.00
#
_symmetry.space_group_name_H-M   'P 1'
#
loop_
_entity.id
_entity.type
_entity.pdbx_description
1 polymer ?
#
loop_
_entity_poly.entity_id
_entity_poly.type
_entity_poly.pdbx_seq_one_letter_code
_entity_poly.pdbx_strand_id
1 'polypeptide(L)'
;LIEGLLQAGAKLNRLEAQVFGGASPGNFVNSIGQDNLAFACGFLEELGVPVGVGEQSGPAGCRIVFWPASGHVTHKPLTRVKETKVRRIILPLVKPLNLTPAAA
;
A
#
# COMPACT_ATOMS: atom_id res chain seq x y z
N LEU A 1 9.44 -3.80 6.84
CA LEU A 1 9.46 -5.12 6.16
C LEU A 1 10.87 -5.45 5.65
N ILE A 2 11.40 -4.70 4.68
CA ILE A 2 12.75 -4.96 4.12
C ILE A 2 13.81 -5.03 5.21
N GLU A 3 13.84 -4.05 6.12
CA GLU A 3 14.76 -4.06 7.26
C GLU A 3 14.65 -5.34 8.11
N GLY A 4 13.42 -5.81 8.38
CA GLY A 4 13.20 -7.07 9.08
C GLY A 4 13.70 -8.30 8.32
N LEU A 5 13.57 -8.31 6.99
CA LEU A 5 14.14 -9.38 6.15
C LEU A 5 15.67 -9.37 6.22
N LEU A 6 16.29 -8.19 6.15
CA LEU A 6 17.75 -8.04 6.26
C LEU A 6 18.26 -8.50 7.64
N GLN A 7 17.56 -8.12 8.71
CA GLN A 7 17.86 -8.58 10.07
C GLN A 7 17.71 -10.11 10.23
N ALA A 8 16.78 -10.72 9.48
CA ALA A 8 16.62 -12.17 9.42
C ALA A 8 17.64 -12.88 8.49
N GLY A 9 18.60 -12.16 7.91
CA GLY A 9 19.66 -12.71 7.07
C GLY A 9 19.38 -12.70 5.56
N ALA A 10 18.31 -12.05 5.11
CA ALA A 10 18.12 -11.81 3.68
C ALA A 10 19.23 -10.89 3.14
N LYS A 11 19.58 -11.07 1.86
CA LYS A 11 20.54 -10.22 1.17
C LYS A 11 19.79 -9.34 0.20
N LEU A 12 20.01 -8.03 0.27
CA LEU A 12 19.34 -7.02 -0.56
C LEU A 12 19.44 -7.37 -2.06
N ASN A 13 20.62 -7.77 -2.52
CA ASN A 13 20.89 -8.16 -3.89
C ASN A 13 20.24 -9.48 -4.35
N ARG A 14 19.60 -10.22 -3.44
CA ARG A 14 18.83 -11.43 -3.73
C ARG A 14 17.33 -11.23 -3.52
N LEU A 15 16.91 -10.03 -3.11
CA LEU A 15 15.50 -9.72 -3.02
C LEU A 15 14.96 -9.47 -4.41
N GLU A 16 13.76 -9.98 -4.63
CA GLU A 16 12.94 -9.69 -5.79
C GLU A 16 11.59 -9.21 -5.26
N ALA A 17 10.97 -8.28 -5.97
CA ALA A 17 9.69 -7.73 -5.58
C ALA A 17 8.71 -7.77 -6.75
N GLN A 18 7.43 -7.89 -6.42
CA GLN A 18 6.34 -7.65 -7.34
C GLN A 18 5.28 -6.85 -6.59
N VAL A 19 4.93 -5.70 -7.13
CA VAL A 19 3.97 -4.78 -6.50
C VAL A 19 2.62 -4.94 -7.20
N PHE A 20 1.57 -5.10 -6.41
CA PHE A 20 0.20 -5.24 -6.87
C PHE A 20 -0.66 -4.19 -6.14
N GLY A 21 -1.66 -3.64 -6.82
CA GLY A 21 -2.52 -2.60 -6.26
C GLY A 21 -2.79 -1.49 -7.27
N GLY A 22 -2.87 -0.25 -6.81
CA GLY A 22 -3.22 0.89 -7.68
C GLY A 22 -4.72 1.20 -7.73
N ALA A 23 -5.57 0.35 -7.17
CA ALA A 23 -7.00 0.56 -7.18
C ALA A 23 -7.44 1.59 -6.12
N SER A 24 -8.38 2.44 -6.51
CA SER A 24 -9.04 3.40 -5.62
C SER A 24 -10.56 3.14 -5.64
N PRO A 25 -11.06 2.16 -4.86
CA PRO A 25 -12.46 1.73 -4.93
C PRO A 25 -13.44 2.78 -4.39
N GLY A 26 -14.04 3.58 -5.25
CA GLY A 26 -15.04 4.60 -4.88
C GLY A 26 -14.76 5.96 -5.52
N ASN A 27 -15.64 6.93 -5.28
CA ASN A 27 -15.48 8.30 -5.80
C ASN A 27 -14.66 9.16 -4.85
N PHE A 28 -13.39 8.82 -4.66
CA PHE A 28 -12.44 9.65 -3.92
C PHE A 28 -11.83 10.69 -4.85
N VAL A 29 -11.60 11.90 -4.32
CA VAL A 29 -10.96 13.00 -5.08
C VAL A 29 -9.49 12.68 -5.33
N ASN A 30 -8.87 11.89 -4.45
CA ASN A 30 -7.48 11.49 -4.50
C ASN A 30 -7.34 10.01 -4.90
N SER A 31 -6.34 9.72 -5.74
CA SER A 31 -6.03 8.37 -6.19
C SER A 31 -5.04 7.68 -5.26
N ILE A 32 -5.43 7.50 -3.99
CA ILE A 32 -4.56 6.94 -2.93
C ILE A 32 -3.96 5.60 -3.35
N GLY A 33 -4.71 4.78 -4.10
CA GLY A 33 -4.21 3.50 -4.60
C GLY A 33 -3.02 3.67 -5.53
N GLN A 34 -3.08 4.64 -6.45
CA GLN A 34 -1.99 4.94 -7.38
C GLN A 34 -0.80 5.57 -6.68
N ASP A 35 -1.04 6.48 -5.72
CA ASP A 35 0.03 7.11 -4.94
C ASP A 35 0.83 6.06 -4.15
N ASN A 36 0.13 5.11 -3.53
CA ASN A 36 0.76 4.00 -2.81
C ASN A 36 1.55 3.07 -3.75
N LEU A 37 1.01 2.80 -4.95
CA LEU A 37 1.69 1.98 -5.95
C LEU A 37 2.99 2.66 -6.41
N ALA A 38 2.92 3.95 -6.73
CA ALA A 38 4.06 4.74 -7.15
C ALA A 38 5.12 4.83 -6.03
N PHE A 39 4.70 5.09 -4.79
CA PHE A 39 5.60 5.11 -3.64
C PHE A 39 6.32 3.78 -3.44
N ALA A 40 5.59 2.66 -3.46
CA ALA A 40 6.18 1.34 -3.26
C ALA A 40 7.20 0.98 -4.35
N CYS A 41 6.89 1.29 -5.62
CA CYS A 41 7.82 1.08 -6.72
C CYS A 41 9.08 1.95 -6.57
N GLY A 42 8.94 3.25 -6.32
CA GLY A 42 10.07 4.16 -6.13
C GLY A 42 10.96 3.76 -4.95
N PHE A 43 10.35 3.38 -3.82
CA PHE A 43 11.08 2.91 -2.65
C PHE A 43 11.91 1.64 -2.93
N LEU A 44 11.38 0.70 -3.71
CA LEU A 44 12.12 -0.52 -4.08
C LEU A 44 13.24 -0.24 -5.09
N GLU A 45 13.00 0.68 -6.02
CA GLU A 45 14.01 1.13 -6.98
C GLU A 45 15.18 1.84 -6.29
N GLU A 46 14.90 2.75 -5.34
CA GLU A 46 15.93 3.41 -4.51
C GLU A 46 16.78 2.41 -3.71
N LEU A 47 16.17 1.30 -3.27
CA LEU A 47 16.86 0.22 -2.58
C LEU A 47 17.61 -0.74 -3.52
N GLY A 48 17.50 -0.57 -4.84
CA GLY A 48 18.09 -1.46 -5.83
C GLY A 48 17.47 -2.86 -5.87
N VAL A 49 16.21 -2.99 -5.45
CA VAL A 49 15.46 -4.25 -5.50
C VAL A 49 14.72 -4.32 -6.84
N PRO A 50 15.02 -5.33 -7.70
CA PRO A 50 14.32 -5.48 -8.97
C PRO A 50 12.83 -5.73 -8.76
N VAL A 51 12.00 -4.92 -9.42
CA VAL A 51 10.54 -5.05 -9.41
C VAL A 51 10.09 -5.73 -10.69
N GLY A 52 9.51 -6.93 -10.56
CA GLY A 52 8.88 -7.65 -11.66
C GLY A 52 7.61 -6.95 -12.16
N VAL A 53 7.27 -7.17 -13.44
CA VAL A 53 6.04 -6.65 -14.03
C VAL A 53 4.84 -7.28 -13.31
N GLY A 54 4.07 -6.46 -12.60
CA GLY A 54 2.84 -6.86 -11.93
C GLY A 54 1.68 -7.02 -12.91
N GLU A 55 0.75 -7.91 -12.60
CA GLU A 55 -0.58 -7.87 -13.23
C GLU A 55 -1.33 -6.63 -12.73
N GLN A 56 -1.99 -5.92 -13.64
CA GLN A 56 -2.80 -4.76 -13.27
C GLN A 56 -3.96 -5.20 -12.38
N SER A 57 -4.08 -4.55 -11.22
CA SER A 57 -5.26 -4.71 -10.38
C SER A 57 -6.43 -3.97 -11.04
N GLY A 58 -7.59 -4.61 -11.07
CA GLY A 58 -8.82 -3.97 -11.58
C GLY A 58 -9.23 -2.76 -10.73
N PRO A 59 -10.24 -1.98 -11.16
CA PRO A 59 -10.65 -0.75 -10.48
C PRO A 59 -11.14 -0.96 -9.03
N ALA A 60 -11.54 -2.18 -8.68
CA ALA A 60 -11.95 -2.55 -7.33
C ALA A 60 -10.82 -3.17 -6.48
N GLY A 61 -9.60 -3.26 -7.02
CA GLY A 61 -8.45 -3.88 -6.36
C GLY A 61 -8.27 -5.35 -6.74
N CYS A 62 -7.47 -6.04 -5.94
CA CYS A 62 -7.17 -7.45 -6.12
C CYS A 62 -7.04 -8.17 -4.77
N ARG A 63 -7.23 -9.50 -4.79
CA ARG A 63 -6.82 -10.39 -3.71
C ARG A 63 -5.49 -11.02 -4.10
N ILE A 64 -4.55 -11.01 -3.16
CA ILE A 64 -3.22 -11.61 -3.32
C ILE A 64 -3.07 -12.70 -2.26
N VAL A 65 -2.53 -13.84 -2.66
CA VAL A 65 -2.01 -14.85 -1.74
C VAL A 65 -0.56 -15.10 -2.13
N PHE A 66 0.36 -15.00 -1.17
CA PHE A 66 1.79 -15.14 -1.39
C PHE A 66 2.35 -16.26 -0.50
N TRP A 67 3.16 -17.14 -1.09
CA TRP A 67 3.85 -18.23 -0.39
C TRP A 67 5.36 -17.94 -0.34
N PRO A 68 5.88 -17.41 0.78
CA PRO A 68 7.26 -16.91 0.86
C PRO A 68 8.33 -17.94 0.52
N ALA A 69 8.12 -19.20 0.89
CA ALA A 69 9.10 -20.27 0.67
C ALA A 69 9.31 -20.62 -0.82
N SER A 70 8.31 -20.36 -1.67
CA SER A 70 8.34 -20.72 -3.09
C SER A 70 8.37 -19.53 -4.04
N GLY A 71 8.06 -18.33 -3.53
CA GLY A 71 7.80 -17.15 -4.36
C GLY A 71 6.46 -17.20 -5.11
N HIS A 72 5.67 -18.26 -4.95
CA HIS A 72 4.38 -18.39 -5.63
C HIS A 72 3.41 -17.30 -5.19
N VAL A 73 2.73 -16.70 -6.16
CA VAL A 73 1.70 -15.68 -5.93
C VAL A 73 0.45 -16.04 -6.72
N THR A 74 -0.71 -15.93 -6.07
CA THR A 74 -2.01 -15.96 -6.74
C THR A 74 -2.60 -14.57 -6.71
N HIS A 75 -2.85 -14.01 -7.89
CA HIS A 75 -3.52 -12.74 -8.07
C HIS A 75 -4.95 -12.96 -8.57
N LYS A 76 -5.92 -12.32 -7.92
CA LYS A 76 -7.33 -12.34 -8.35
C LYS A 76 -7.90 -10.93 -8.35
N PRO A 77 -8.11 -10.32 -9.53
CA PRO A 77 -8.80 -9.04 -9.63
C PRO A 77 -10.20 -9.09 -9.00
N LEU A 78 -10.56 -8.03 -8.29
CA LEU A 78 -11.91 -7.87 -7.75
C LEU A 78 -12.77 -7.19 -8.82
N THR A 79 -13.97 -7.71 -9.01
CA THR A 79 -14.92 -7.21 -10.02
C THR A 79 -15.99 -6.30 -9.42
N ARG A 80 -16.21 -6.36 -8.10
CA ARG A 80 -17.28 -5.60 -7.44
C ARG A 80 -16.81 -5.01 -6.12
N VAL A 81 -16.91 -3.69 -6.02
CA VAL A 81 -16.91 -3.00 -4.74
C VAL A 81 -18.30 -3.17 -4.14
N LYS A 82 -18.43 -3.82 -2.99
CA LYS A 82 -19.67 -3.71 -2.21
C LYS A 82 -19.73 -2.28 -1.70
N GLU A 83 -20.66 -1.48 -2.21
CA GLU A 83 -20.95 -0.18 -1.63
C GLU A 83 -21.35 -0.37 -0.17
N THR A 84 -20.44 -0.02 0.72
CA THR A 84 -20.75 0.07 2.14
C THR A 84 -21.25 1.49 2.37
N LYS A 85 -22.48 1.61 2.87
CA LYS A 85 -23.08 2.90 3.19
C LYS A 85 -22.28 3.54 4.32
N VAL A 86 -21.27 4.34 3.98
CA VAL A 86 -20.48 5.06 4.97
C VAL A 86 -21.40 6.10 5.58
N ARG A 87 -21.79 5.90 6.85
CA ARG A 87 -22.44 6.95 7.61
C ARG A 87 -21.39 8.03 7.82
N ARG A 88 -21.63 9.22 7.27
CA ARG A 88 -20.80 10.39 7.57
C ARG A 88 -20.96 10.67 9.06
N ILE A 89 -19.96 10.29 9.85
CA ILE A 89 -19.92 10.64 11.26
C ILE A 89 -19.41 12.07 11.30
N ILE A 90 -20.27 12.99 11.72
CA ILE A 90 -19.83 14.35 12.05
C ILE A 90 -19.07 14.21 13.36
N LEU A 91 -17.73 14.23 13.28
CA LEU A 91 -16.92 14.33 14.48
C LEU A 91 -17.24 15.68 15.14
N PRO A 92 -17.50 15.71 16.46
CA PRO A 92 -17.65 16.98 17.16
C PRO A 92 -16.38 17.81 16.96
N LEU A 93 -16.55 19.12 16.77
CA LEU A 93 -15.43 20.05 16.67
C LEU A 93 -14.59 19.93 17.95
N VAL A 94 -13.40 19.33 17.85
CA VAL A 94 -12.48 19.24 18.97
C VAL A 94 -12.03 20.66 19.28
N LYS A 95 -12.14 21.08 20.55
CA LYS A 95 -11.60 22.39 20.97
C LYS A 95 -10.13 22.48 20.53
N PRO A 96 -9.68 23.61 19.97
CA PRO A 96 -8.29 23.76 19.59
C PRO A 96 -7.39 23.50 20.81
N LEU A 97 -6.34 22.71 20.62
CA LEU A 97 -5.28 22.56 21.60
C LEU A 97 -4.62 23.94 21.77
N ASN A 98 -4.84 24.57 22.92
CA ASN A 98 -4.08 25.75 23.31
C ASN A 98 -2.64 25.31 23.60
N LEU A 99 -1.81 25.32 22.57
CA LEU A 99 -0.37 25.22 22.73
C LEU A 99 0.10 26.56 23.29
N THR A 100 0.25 26.65 24.61
CA THR A 100 1.05 27.75 25.19
C THR A 100 2.46 27.62 24.62
N PRO A 101 3.03 28.67 24.03
CA PRO A 101 4.40 28.63 23.55
C PRO A 101 5.30 28.28 24.73
N ALA A 102 6.15 27.26 24.55
CA ALA A 102 7.16 26.92 25.54
C ALA A 102 8.01 28.17 25.79
N ALA A 103 8.11 28.57 27.06
CA ALA A 103 8.90 29.71 27.48
C ALA A 103 10.35 29.57 26.98
N ALA A 104 10.83 30.64 26.33
CA ALA A 104 12.20 30.79 25.86
C ALA A 104 13.19 30.97 27.02
#